data_AF-A0A158AKH0-F1
#
_entry.id   AF-A0A158AKH0-F1
#
_cell.length_a   1.000
_cell.length_b   1.000
_cell.length_c   1.000
_cell.angle_alpha   90.00
_cell.angle_beta   90.00
_cell.angle_gamma   90.00
#
_symmetry.space_group_name_H-M   'P 1'
#
loop_
_entity.id
_entity.type
_entity.pdbx_description
1 polymer ?
#
loop_
_entity_poly.entity_id
_entity_poly.type
_entity_poly.pdbx_seq_one_letter_code
_entity_poly.pdbx_strand_id
1 'polypeptide(L)'
;MKPGRIMPILFGCVAAVSLSAHAQPQPNAQWRATEATLFDLIQNGYGIVAVTSVAARSSGLPEDTFVLQKNNSLFRCVETRAAESGAVRSTAPIRCAELVKPYTE
;
A
#
# COMPACT_ATOMS: atom_id res chain seq x y z
N MET A 1 -6.69 46.37 58.49
CA MET A 1 -7.02 47.47 57.54
C MET A 1 -6.61 47.02 56.13
N LYS A 2 -7.49 47.24 55.14
CA LYS A 2 -7.47 46.88 53.70
C LYS A 2 -6.39 47.70 52.92
N PRO A 3 -6.12 47.55 51.60
CA PRO A 3 -6.69 46.70 50.52
C PRO A 3 -5.60 45.89 49.74
N GLY A 4 -5.84 44.90 48.88
CA GLY A 4 -6.85 44.71 47.83
C GLY A 4 -6.23 45.01 46.45
N ARG A 5 -6.12 43.99 45.58
CA ARG A 5 -5.93 44.07 44.11
C ARG A 5 -6.03 42.66 43.53
N ILE A 6 -7.22 42.24 43.07
CA ILE A 6 -7.75 42.31 41.68
C ILE A 6 -6.91 41.49 40.68
N MET A 7 -7.57 40.43 40.21
CA MET A 7 -7.18 39.39 39.24
C MET A 7 -6.73 39.95 37.88
N PRO A 8 -6.03 39.14 37.07
CA PRO A 8 -6.70 38.76 35.84
C PRO A 8 -6.65 37.25 35.57
N ILE A 9 -7.82 36.74 35.21
CA ILE A 9 -8.05 35.41 34.67
C ILE A 9 -7.31 35.34 33.33
N LEU A 10 -6.23 34.57 33.26
CA LEU A 10 -5.63 34.20 31.99
C LEU A 10 -6.49 33.10 31.36
N PHE A 11 -7.38 33.52 30.47
CA PHE A 11 -8.14 32.67 29.56
C PHE A 11 -7.14 32.02 28.59
N GLY A 12 -6.65 30.84 28.93
CA GLY A 12 -5.84 30.02 28.04
C GLY A 12 -6.73 29.42 26.96
N CYS A 13 -6.76 30.03 25.78
CA CYS A 13 -7.29 29.39 24.58
C CYS A 13 -6.45 28.15 24.27
N VAL A 14 -6.92 26.99 24.71
CA VAL A 14 -6.44 25.70 24.22
C VAL A 14 -6.95 25.57 22.79
N ALA A 15 -6.14 26.05 21.84
CA ALA A 15 -6.37 25.76 20.43
C ALA A 15 -6.27 24.24 20.27
N ALA A 16 -7.42 23.59 20.08
CA ALA A 16 -7.47 22.22 19.63
C ALA A 16 -6.76 22.17 18.28
N VAL A 17 -5.49 21.76 18.29
CA VAL A 17 -4.79 21.34 17.07
C VAL A 17 -5.48 20.08 16.59
N SER A 18 -6.53 20.27 15.79
CA SER A 18 -7.06 19.23 14.93
C SER A 18 -5.92 18.82 14.00
N LEU A 19 -5.20 17.75 14.36
CA LEU A 19 -4.37 17.01 13.42
C LEU A 19 -5.33 16.48 12.35
N SER A 20 -5.55 17.28 11.31
CA SER A 20 -6.02 16.77 10.04
C SER A 20 -4.93 15.82 9.55
N ALA A 21 -5.03 14.54 9.92
CA ALA A 21 -4.32 13.48 9.25
C ALA A 21 -4.83 13.49 7.81
N HIS A 22 -4.16 14.27 6.97
CA HIS A 22 -4.38 14.27 5.53
C HIS A 22 -4.04 12.85 5.08
N ALA A 23 -5.03 11.98 4.96
CA ALA A 23 -4.90 10.72 4.29
C ALA A 23 -4.56 11.06 2.83
N GLN A 24 -3.26 11.18 2.53
CA GLN A 24 -2.79 11.28 1.15
C GLN A 24 -3.44 10.12 0.41
N PRO A 25 -4.09 10.35 -0.74
CA PRO A 25 -4.66 9.28 -1.54
C PRO A 25 -3.51 8.33 -1.89
N GLN A 26 -3.39 7.20 -1.19
CA GLN A 26 -2.38 6.24 -1.54
C GLN A 26 -2.81 5.61 -2.86
N PRO A 27 -1.99 5.68 -3.93
CA PRO A 27 -2.33 5.04 -5.20
C PRO A 27 -2.51 3.51 -5.08
N ASN A 28 -2.08 2.91 -3.95
CA ASN A 28 -2.29 1.51 -3.60
C ASN A 28 -3.40 1.27 -2.55
N ALA A 29 -4.21 2.26 -2.20
CA ALA A 29 -5.25 2.11 -1.17
C ALA A 29 -6.26 0.98 -1.46
N GLN A 30 -6.40 0.60 -2.73
CA GLN A 30 -7.28 -0.50 -3.15
C GLN A 30 -6.64 -1.89 -3.07
N TRP A 31 -5.33 -2.00 -2.86
CA TRP A 31 -4.62 -3.27 -2.86
C TRP A 31 -4.09 -3.58 -1.46
N ARG A 32 -4.66 -4.60 -0.82
CA ARG A 32 -4.28 -5.03 0.52
C ARG A 32 -3.23 -6.14 0.42
N ALA A 33 -2.09 -5.95 1.08
CA ALA A 33 -1.07 -7.00 1.17
C ALA A 33 -1.65 -8.30 1.77
N THR A 34 -1.21 -9.43 1.26
CA THR A 34 -1.62 -10.77 1.73
C THR A 34 -0.42 -11.68 1.87
N GLU A 35 -0.55 -12.70 2.71
CA GLU A 35 0.45 -13.78 2.87
C GLU A 35 0.29 -14.88 1.80
N ALA A 36 -0.74 -14.79 0.94
CA ALA A 36 -0.93 -15.75 -0.14
C ALA A 36 0.24 -15.69 -1.14
N THR A 37 0.79 -16.85 -1.49
CA THR A 37 1.83 -16.92 -2.53
C THR A 37 1.21 -17.05 -3.92
N LEU A 38 1.97 -16.68 -4.96
CA LEU A 38 1.54 -16.88 -6.35
C LEU A 38 1.18 -18.34 -6.63
N PHE A 39 1.97 -19.27 -6.09
CA PHE A 39 1.74 -20.70 -6.25
C PHE A 39 0.44 -21.14 -5.59
N ASP A 40 0.17 -20.70 -4.36
CA ASP A 40 -1.08 -21.01 -3.66
C ASP A 40 -2.28 -20.52 -4.45
N LEU A 41 -2.22 -19.30 -5.00
CA LEU A 41 -3.31 -18.75 -5.83
C LEU A 41 -3.58 -19.62 -7.05
N ILE A 42 -2.54 -20.03 -7.78
CA ILE A 42 -2.68 -20.91 -8.95
C ILE A 42 -3.28 -22.26 -8.54
N GLN A 43 -2.78 -22.88 -7.47
CA GLN A 43 -3.32 -24.15 -6.95
C GLN A 43 -4.78 -24.05 -6.52
N ASN A 44 -5.20 -22.89 -6.01
CA ASN A 44 -6.59 -22.60 -5.64
C ASN A 44 -7.48 -22.22 -6.84
N GLY A 45 -6.97 -22.31 -8.07
CA GLY A 45 -7.71 -22.10 -9.31
C GLY A 45 -7.84 -20.64 -9.74
N TYR A 46 -6.97 -19.76 -9.26
CA TYR A 46 -6.85 -18.40 -9.82
C TYR A 46 -6.04 -18.44 -11.11
N GLY A 47 -6.62 -17.93 -12.20
CA GLY A 47 -5.95 -17.83 -13.50
C GLY A 47 -5.18 -16.52 -13.64
N ILE A 48 -4.02 -16.56 -14.28
CA ILE A 48 -3.29 -15.35 -14.67
C ILE A 48 -4.02 -14.70 -15.85
N VAL A 49 -4.54 -13.49 -15.66
CA VAL A 49 -5.32 -12.75 -16.66
C VAL A 49 -4.52 -11.62 -17.32
N ALA A 50 -3.46 -11.14 -16.66
CA ALA A 50 -2.54 -10.18 -17.26
C ALA A 50 -1.14 -10.32 -16.66
N VAL A 51 -0.13 -10.02 -17.48
CA VAL A 51 1.26 -9.91 -17.06
C VAL A 51 1.82 -8.60 -17.63
N THR A 52 2.42 -7.78 -16.78
CA THR A 52 3.13 -6.57 -17.20
C THR A 52 4.56 -6.62 -16.73
N SER A 53 5.48 -6.16 -17.57
CA SER A 53 6.91 -6.12 -17.26
C SER A 53 7.39 -4.69 -17.37
N VAL A 54 8.02 -4.19 -16.31
CA VAL A 54 8.69 -2.88 -16.30
C VAL A 54 10.18 -3.14 -16.42
N ALA A 55 10.78 -2.62 -17.49
CA ALA A 55 12.23 -2.66 -17.66
C ALA A 55 12.93 -1.82 -16.58
N ALA A 56 14.15 -2.22 -16.21
CA ALA A 56 14.99 -1.48 -15.28
C ALA A 56 15.15 -0.03 -15.77
N ARG A 57 14.91 0.94 -14.88
CA ARG A 57 15.16 2.36 -15.13
C ARG A 57 16.29 2.84 -14.22
N SER A 58 16.82 4.04 -14.46
CA SER A 58 17.91 4.63 -13.67
C SER A 58 17.64 4.70 -12.15
N SER A 59 16.39 4.52 -11.70
CA SER A 59 15.97 4.58 -10.30
C SER A 59 15.22 3.34 -9.78
N GLY A 60 15.22 2.20 -10.49
CA GLY A 60 14.47 1.03 -10.04
C GLY A 60 14.88 -0.29 -10.68
N LEU A 61 14.68 -1.37 -9.93
CA LEU A 61 14.83 -2.73 -10.43
C LEU A 61 13.74 -3.05 -11.46
N PRO A 62 14.02 -3.93 -12.43
CA PRO A 62 12.98 -4.45 -13.31
C PRO A 62 11.95 -5.24 -12.48
N GLU A 63 10.66 -5.12 -12.80
CA GLU A 63 9.58 -5.79 -12.07
C GLU A 63 8.59 -6.43 -13.03
N ASP A 64 8.17 -7.65 -12.72
CA ASP A 64 7.06 -8.32 -13.39
C ASP A 64 5.85 -8.33 -12.46
N THR A 65 4.69 -7.93 -12.97
CA THR A 65 3.43 -7.93 -12.25
C THR A 65 2.48 -8.93 -12.89
N PHE A 66 2.02 -9.88 -12.10
CA PHE A 66 1.05 -10.89 -12.45
C PHE A 66 -0.30 -10.52 -11.84
N VAL A 67 -1.32 -10.37 -12.67
CA VAL A 67 -2.70 -10.18 -12.22
C VAL A 67 -3.42 -11.52 -12.33
N LEU A 68 -3.97 -11.98 -11.21
CA LEU A 68 -4.71 -13.23 -11.12
C LEU A 68 -6.18 -12.96 -10.79
N GLN A 69 -7.08 -13.75 -11.36
CA GLN A 69 -8.51 -13.61 -11.15
C GLN A 69 -9.18 -14.97 -10.93
N LYS A 70 -10.14 -14.98 -10.02
CA LYS A 70 -11.13 -16.05 -9.86
C LYS A 70 -12.44 -15.42 -9.43
N ASN A 71 -13.51 -15.63 -10.21
CA ASN A 71 -14.80 -15.01 -9.99
C ASN A 71 -14.66 -13.47 -9.84
N ASN A 72 -14.99 -12.94 -8.66
CA ASN A 72 -14.93 -11.52 -8.32
C ASN A 72 -13.70 -11.15 -7.46
N SER A 73 -12.77 -12.09 -7.25
CA SER A 73 -11.53 -11.85 -6.51
C SER A 73 -10.37 -11.63 -7.47
N LEU A 74 -9.62 -10.55 -7.22
CA LEU A 74 -8.47 -10.14 -8.01
C LEU A 74 -7.24 -10.07 -7.11
N PHE A 75 -6.14 -10.65 -7.55
CA PHE A 75 -4.85 -10.60 -6.90
C PHE A 75 -3.82 -10.00 -7.83
N ARG A 76 -2.86 -9.27 -7.27
CA ARG A 76 -1.70 -8.74 -7.95
C ARG A 76 -0.46 -9.22 -7.24
N CYS A 77 0.39 -9.97 -7.94
CA CYS A 77 1.67 -10.45 -7.44
C CYS A 77 2.80 -9.75 -8.20
N VAL A 78 3.77 -9.19 -7.48
CA VAL A 78 4.92 -8.49 -8.06
C VAL A 78 6.18 -9.29 -7.77
N GLU A 79 6.93 -9.58 -8.82
CA GLU A 79 8.26 -10.19 -8.78
C GLU A 79 9.29 -9.13 -9.18
N THR A 80 10.20 -8.80 -8.26
CA THR A 80 11.32 -7.92 -8.58
C THR A 80 12.44 -8.76 -9.20
N ARG A 81 12.86 -8.44 -10.42
CA ARG A 81 13.92 -9.14 -11.14
C ARG A 81 15.30 -8.58 -10.77
N ALA A 82 16.32 -9.44 -10.77
CA ALA A 82 17.70 -8.97 -10.64
C ALA A 82 18.06 -8.08 -11.84
N ALA A 83 18.74 -6.95 -11.58
CA ALA A 83 19.17 -6.03 -12.65
C ALA A 83 20.23 -6.63 -13.57
N GLU A 84 20.92 -7.67 -13.10
CA GLU A 84 22.06 -8.31 -13.75
C GLU A 84 21.61 -9.65 -14.34
N SER A 85 21.55 -9.72 -15.67
CA SER A 85 21.13 -10.86 -16.49
C SER A 85 19.61 -11.11 -16.54
N GLY A 86 19.01 -10.81 -17.70
CA GLY A 86 17.59 -11.09 -18.00
C GLY A 86 17.21 -12.58 -18.07
N ALA A 87 18.04 -13.48 -17.53
CA ALA A 87 17.87 -14.93 -17.56
C ALA A 87 17.91 -15.59 -16.17
N VAL A 88 18.34 -14.90 -15.12
CA VAL A 88 18.34 -15.44 -13.75
C VAL A 88 17.03 -15.05 -13.07
N ARG A 89 16.20 -16.04 -12.75
CA ARG A 89 15.04 -15.84 -11.87
C ARG A 89 15.54 -15.20 -10.59
N SER A 90 14.93 -14.08 -10.22
CA SER A 90 15.29 -13.38 -8.99
C SER A 90 15.01 -14.27 -7.79
N THR A 91 15.90 -14.24 -6.81
CA THR A 91 15.65 -14.83 -5.49
C THR A 91 14.76 -13.95 -4.63
N ALA A 92 14.39 -12.76 -5.12
CA ALA A 92 13.50 -11.87 -4.41
C ALA A 92 12.11 -12.50 -4.25
N PRO A 93 11.51 -12.40 -3.05
CA PRO A 93 10.21 -12.99 -2.80
C PRO A 93 9.12 -12.28 -3.62
N ILE A 94 8.28 -13.07 -4.28
CA ILE A 94 7.07 -12.56 -4.93
C ILE A 94 6.10 -12.06 -3.85
N ARG A 95 5.61 -10.83 -4.00
CA ARG A 95 4.68 -10.21 -3.04
C ARG A 95 3.31 -10.06 -3.67
N CYS A 96 2.30 -10.64 -3.05
CA CYS A 96 0.93 -10.58 -3.53
C CYS A 96 0.06 -9.62 -2.69
N ALA A 97 -0.91 -9.02 -3.34
CA ALA A 97 -1.94 -8.18 -2.74
C ALA A 97 -3.30 -8.51 -3.34
N GLU A 98 -4.34 -8.50 -2.51
CA GLU A 98 -5.73 -8.68 -2.94
C GLU A 98 -6.36 -7.32 -3.24
N LEU A 99 -7.16 -7.26 -4.30
CA LEU A 99 -7.99 -6.10 -4.59
C LEU A 99 -9.16 -6.03 -3.62
N VAL A 100 -9.20 -4.98 -2.82
CA VAL A 100 -10.28 -4.74 -1.86
C VAL A 100 -11.29 -3.76 -2.44
N LYS A 101 -12.54 -3.87 -2.01
CA LYS A 101 -13.53 -2.85 -2.35
C LYS A 101 -13.11 -1.51 -1.70
N PRO A 102 -13.20 -0.39 -2.43
CA PRO A 102 -12.98 0.92 -1.83
C PRO A 102 -14.01 1.14 -0.71
N TYR A 103 -13.58 1.81 0.36
CA TYR A 103 -14.50 2.26 1.40
C TYR A 103 -15.45 3.30 0.79
N THR A 104 -16.73 2.94 0.64
CA THR A 104 -17.81 3.90 0.43
C THR A 104 -18.25 4.39 1.81
N GLU A 105 -17.99 5.65 2.13
CA GLU A 105 -18.65 6.34 3.26
C GLU A 105 -20.15 6.50 2.99
#